data_AF-A9GN29-F1
#
_entry.id   AF-A9GN29-F1
#
_cell.length_a   1.000
_cell.length_b   1.000
_cell.length_c   1.000
_cell.angle_alpha   90.00
_cell.angle_beta   90.00
_cell.angle_gamma   90.00
#
_symmetry.space_group_name_H-M   'P 1'
#
loop_
_entity.id
_entity.type
_entity.pdbx_description
1 polymer ?
#
loop_
_entity_poly.entity_id
_entity_poly.type
_entity_poly.pdbx_seq_one_letter_code
_entity_poly.pdbx_strand_id
1 'polypeptide(L)'
;MRERRWLSWLVAAVMSAGLSGCADGVGQGPPDNRPQGGQIGGVYRGCDWEAEDIDADDVSPLGFSARDVASAVSGERSVPLLWRGDKSTTATFSVGELVAARLVRSTEPDPGESSGSTELYPSACSDHVQVDVPLAFSTEDGVFDESLVVKLRAYQPDVADFVHWFDLAALQGSYEITEIDPAEFREVRVHLYGKLSPGAIEGSIGGRGDGYPIGGRPEGSVYSGYTELFDVAEF
;
A
#
# COMPACT_ATOMS: atom_id res chain seq x y z
N MET A 1 15.58 -14.70 -47.02
CA MET A 1 14.64 -14.54 -48.17
C MET A 1 13.37 -15.33 -47.90
N ARG A 2 12.31 -14.66 -47.44
CA ARG A 2 10.92 -15.04 -47.75
C ARG A 2 10.03 -13.87 -47.35
N GLU A 3 9.59 -13.16 -48.37
CA GLU A 3 8.63 -12.07 -48.31
C GLU A 3 7.22 -12.63 -48.05
N ARG A 4 6.39 -11.89 -47.31
CA ARG A 4 4.95 -11.85 -47.53
C ARG A 4 4.39 -10.52 -47.06
N ARG A 5 4.16 -9.66 -48.05
CA ARG A 5 3.28 -8.47 -48.01
C ARG A 5 1.80 -8.94 -47.88
N TRP A 6 0.90 -8.08 -47.40
CA TRP A 6 -0.28 -7.57 -48.14
C TRP A 6 -1.31 -6.87 -47.21
N LEU A 7 -1.59 -5.59 -47.53
CA LEU A 7 -2.80 -4.72 -47.43
C LEU A 7 -3.72 -4.77 -46.19
N SER A 8 -3.97 -3.67 -45.44
CA SER A 8 -4.56 -2.34 -45.77
C SER A 8 -6.07 -2.33 -46.09
N TRP A 9 -6.91 -1.87 -45.14
CA TRP A 9 -8.25 -1.25 -45.31
C TRP A 9 -8.49 -0.31 -44.11
N LEU A 10 -8.43 1.03 -44.22
CA LEU A 10 -9.45 2.04 -44.62
C LEU A 10 -10.70 2.18 -43.72
N VAL A 11 -10.65 3.22 -42.87
CA VAL A 11 -11.61 4.34 -42.60
C VAL A 11 -13.11 4.05 -42.44
N ALA A 12 -13.68 4.51 -41.31
CA ALA A 12 -15.00 5.15 -41.24
C ALA A 12 -15.06 6.18 -40.09
N ALA A 13 -15.30 7.44 -40.45
CA ALA A 13 -15.60 8.55 -39.56
C ALA A 13 -17.13 8.75 -39.48
N VAL A 14 -17.67 9.05 -38.29
CA VAL A 14 -19.03 9.60 -38.13
C VAL A 14 -18.96 10.74 -37.11
N MET A 15 -19.27 11.94 -37.58
CA MET A 15 -19.58 13.12 -36.76
C MET A 15 -21.06 13.10 -36.34
N SER A 16 -21.35 13.61 -35.14
CA SER A 16 -22.66 14.16 -34.79
C SER A 16 -22.47 15.39 -33.90
N ALA A 17 -23.09 16.48 -34.30
CA ALA A 17 -23.09 17.80 -33.65
C ALA A 17 -24.50 18.20 -33.21
N GLY A 18 -24.58 19.05 -32.18
CA GLY A 18 -25.73 19.89 -31.81
C GLY A 18 -26.53 19.39 -30.59
N LEU A 19 -27.12 20.22 -29.73
CA LEU A 19 -27.17 21.69 -29.57
C LEU A 19 -27.95 21.99 -28.26
N SER A 20 -27.60 23.11 -27.61
CA SER A 20 -28.46 24.06 -26.85
C SER A 20 -29.17 23.70 -25.53
N GLY A 21 -29.01 24.58 -24.53
CA GLY A 21 -30.04 24.88 -23.52
C GLY A 21 -29.54 25.64 -22.27
N CYS A 22 -29.57 26.98 -22.27
CA CYS A 22 -29.34 27.83 -21.09
C CYS A 22 -30.66 28.07 -20.31
N ALA A 23 -30.59 28.19 -18.99
CA ALA A 23 -31.53 28.98 -18.19
C ALA A 23 -30.90 29.40 -16.85
N ASP A 24 -30.65 30.70 -16.69
CA ASP A 24 -30.33 31.37 -15.43
C ASP A 24 -31.61 31.66 -14.64
N GLY A 25 -31.58 31.45 -13.32
CA GLY A 25 -32.65 31.81 -12.39
C GLY A 25 -32.08 32.26 -11.04
N VAL A 26 -32.10 33.57 -10.80
CA VAL A 26 -31.76 34.24 -9.52
C VAL A 26 -33.01 34.33 -8.63
N GLY A 27 -32.88 34.00 -7.34
CA GLY A 27 -33.93 34.27 -6.34
C GLY A 27 -33.75 33.67 -4.94
N GLN A 28 -33.07 34.42 -4.06
CA GLN A 28 -33.48 34.79 -2.70
C GLN A 28 -34.00 33.71 -1.69
N GLY A 29 -33.23 33.42 -0.62
CA GLY A 29 -33.72 32.75 0.62
C GLY A 29 -34.49 33.71 1.55
N PRO A 30 -34.84 33.40 2.84
CA PRO A 30 -34.52 32.26 3.75
C PRO A 30 -35.79 31.71 4.51
N PRO A 31 -35.77 30.93 5.64
CA PRO A 31 -34.68 30.30 6.40
C PRO A 31 -34.74 28.76 6.48
N ASP A 32 -33.56 28.22 6.79
CA ASP A 32 -33.27 26.81 7.03
C ASP A 32 -34.12 26.18 8.13
N ASN A 33 -34.82 25.12 7.76
CA ASN A 33 -35.36 24.11 8.67
C ASN A 33 -35.02 22.72 8.11
N ARG A 34 -33.73 22.49 7.82
CA ARG A 34 -33.24 21.16 7.49
C ARG A 34 -32.88 20.45 8.79
N PRO A 35 -33.32 19.18 8.97
CA PRO A 35 -32.93 18.39 10.12
C PRO A 35 -31.40 18.33 10.19
N GLN A 36 -30.85 18.53 11.39
CA GLN A 36 -29.47 18.21 11.72
C GLN A 36 -29.27 16.71 11.50
N GLY A 37 -28.94 16.33 10.28
CA GLY A 37 -28.45 15.01 9.94
C GLY A 37 -27.06 14.88 10.52
N GLY A 38 -26.97 14.25 11.68
CA GLY A 38 -25.71 13.94 12.34
C GLY A 38 -24.81 13.12 11.43
N GLN A 39 -23.69 13.71 11.03
CA GLN A 39 -22.56 12.95 10.50
C GLN A 39 -21.71 12.52 11.70
N ILE A 40 -22.02 11.35 12.25
CA ILE A 40 -21.12 10.61 13.14
C ILE A 40 -20.45 9.53 12.31
N GLY A 41 -19.54 9.96 11.45
CA GLY A 41 -18.66 9.08 10.69
C GLY A 41 -17.31 9.75 10.64
N GLY A 42 -16.46 9.50 11.63
CA GLY A 42 -15.07 9.91 11.59
C GLY A 42 -14.43 9.27 10.37
N VAL A 43 -14.21 10.06 9.32
CA VAL A 43 -13.29 9.67 8.26
C VAL A 43 -11.90 9.74 8.86
N TYR A 44 -11.26 8.58 9.01
CA TYR A 44 -9.81 8.51 9.21
C TYR A 44 -9.18 9.22 8.00
N ARG A 45 -8.80 10.50 8.15
CA ARG A 45 -8.03 11.20 7.13
C ARG A 45 -6.56 10.94 7.44
N GLY A 46 -5.97 10.03 6.66
CA GLY A 46 -4.52 9.89 6.62
C GLY A 46 -3.86 11.14 6.03
N CYS A 47 -2.53 11.13 5.99
CA CYS A 47 -1.75 12.16 5.31
C CYS A 47 -2.09 12.23 3.82
N ASP A 48 -2.11 13.45 3.27
CA ASP A 48 -2.06 13.65 1.82
C ASP A 48 -0.60 13.52 1.36
N TRP A 49 -0.37 12.84 0.22
CA TRP A 49 0.95 12.56 -0.31
C TRP A 49 1.11 13.07 -1.73
N GLU A 50 2.20 13.80 -1.97
CA GLU A 50 2.66 14.16 -3.32
C GLU A 50 4.02 13.49 -3.58
N ALA A 51 4.17 12.81 -4.70
CA ALA A 51 5.42 12.14 -5.07
C ALA A 51 6.01 12.78 -6.32
N GLU A 52 7.29 13.16 -6.24
CA GLU A 52 8.08 13.73 -7.33
C GLU A 52 9.23 12.78 -7.64
N ASP A 53 9.39 12.36 -8.90
CA ASP A 53 10.54 11.55 -9.32
C ASP A 53 11.84 12.37 -9.14
N ILE A 54 12.87 11.74 -8.56
CA ILE A 54 14.19 12.37 -8.35
C ILE A 54 15.29 11.50 -8.97
N ASP A 55 16.43 12.10 -9.33
CA ASP A 55 17.60 11.32 -9.73
C ASP A 55 18.16 10.53 -8.52
N ALA A 56 18.81 9.40 -8.79
CA ALA A 56 19.38 8.56 -7.74
C ALA A 56 20.48 9.29 -6.95
N ASP A 57 21.24 10.17 -7.60
CA ASP A 57 22.36 10.91 -7.02
C ASP A 57 21.97 12.29 -6.46
N ASP A 58 20.74 12.75 -6.71
CA ASP A 58 20.28 14.05 -6.23
C ASP A 58 20.07 14.03 -4.71
N VAL A 59 20.71 14.97 -4.01
CA VAL A 59 20.53 15.15 -2.57
C VAL A 59 19.17 15.79 -2.32
N SER A 60 18.27 15.03 -1.67
CA SER A 60 16.94 15.50 -1.33
C SER A 60 16.96 16.62 -0.27
N PRO A 61 15.83 17.33 -0.05
CA PRO A 61 15.70 18.26 1.07
C PRO A 61 15.93 17.63 2.45
N LEU A 62 15.89 16.29 2.57
CA LEU A 62 16.21 15.55 3.80
C LEU A 62 17.71 15.38 4.03
N GLY A 63 18.56 15.84 3.10
CA GLY A 63 20.02 15.86 3.25
C GLY A 63 20.75 14.61 2.80
N PHE A 64 20.07 13.68 2.11
CA PHE A 64 20.64 12.47 1.52
C PHE A 64 20.01 12.13 0.18
N SER A 65 20.71 11.33 -0.63
CA SER A 65 20.26 10.86 -1.94
C SER A 65 19.58 9.49 -1.86
N ALA A 66 18.83 9.11 -2.90
CA ALA A 66 18.25 7.78 -2.97
C ALA A 66 19.32 6.68 -3.12
N ARG A 67 20.46 7.00 -3.75
CA ARG A 67 21.61 6.09 -3.83
C ARG A 67 22.24 5.83 -2.46
N ASP A 68 22.29 6.82 -1.56
CA ASP A 68 22.77 6.63 -0.20
C ASP A 68 21.93 5.55 0.52
N VAL A 69 20.60 5.67 0.45
CA VAL A 69 19.64 4.71 1.01
C VAL A 69 19.84 3.32 0.40
N ALA A 70 19.76 3.21 -0.93
CA ALA A 70 19.87 1.93 -1.62
C ALA A 70 21.20 1.23 -1.30
N SER A 71 22.31 1.98 -1.26
CA SER A 71 23.62 1.42 -0.94
C SER A 71 23.68 0.93 0.51
N ALA A 72 23.12 1.69 1.46
CA ALA A 72 23.11 1.32 2.88
C ALA A 72 22.28 0.06 3.17
N VAL A 73 21.17 -0.13 2.45
CA VAL A 73 20.28 -1.27 2.65
C VAL A 73 20.48 -2.44 1.68
N SER A 74 21.33 -2.28 0.66
CA SER A 74 21.61 -3.35 -0.32
C SER A 74 22.22 -4.61 0.31
N GLY A 75 22.14 -5.72 -0.43
CA GLY A 75 22.79 -6.97 -0.09
C GLY A 75 21.88 -7.99 0.61
N GLU A 76 22.50 -9.11 0.96
CA GLU A 76 21.84 -10.28 1.53
C GLU A 76 21.89 -10.28 3.05
N ARG A 77 20.79 -10.69 3.67
CA ARG A 77 20.65 -10.88 5.12
C ARG A 77 19.89 -12.16 5.37
N SER A 78 20.30 -12.91 6.38
CA SER A 78 19.57 -14.07 6.86
C SER A 78 19.25 -13.89 8.34
N VAL A 79 17.98 -14.08 8.69
CA VAL A 79 17.46 -13.91 10.05
C VAL A 79 16.57 -15.11 10.42
N PRO A 80 16.50 -15.49 11.70
CA PRO A 80 15.51 -16.46 12.15
C PRO A 80 14.10 -15.90 11.92
N LEU A 81 13.25 -16.67 11.26
CA LEU A 81 11.83 -16.40 11.13
C LEU A 81 11.07 -17.33 12.08
N LEU A 82 10.22 -16.74 12.92
CA LEU A 82 9.41 -17.42 13.92
C LEU A 82 7.96 -17.47 13.46
N TRP A 83 7.49 -18.67 13.14
CA TRP A 83 6.09 -18.91 12.79
C TRP A 83 5.19 -18.79 14.02
N ARG A 84 3.90 -18.45 13.82
CA ARG A 84 2.86 -18.64 14.84
C ARG A 84 2.69 -20.14 15.17
N GLY A 85 3.44 -20.63 16.15
CA GLY A 85 3.41 -22.04 16.58
C GLY A 85 4.75 -22.59 17.08
N ASP A 86 5.65 -21.73 17.55
CA ASP A 86 6.98 -22.05 18.08
C ASP A 86 7.93 -22.77 17.10
N LYS A 87 7.58 -22.84 15.81
CA LYS A 87 8.47 -23.32 14.76
C LYS A 87 9.33 -22.15 14.27
N SER A 88 10.59 -22.43 13.97
CA SER A 88 11.49 -21.46 13.37
C SER A 88 12.10 -22.03 12.10
N THR A 89 12.35 -21.14 11.14
CA THR A 89 13.08 -21.40 9.91
C THR A 89 14.05 -20.25 9.66
N THR A 90 14.95 -20.38 8.68
CA THR A 90 15.78 -19.26 8.25
C THR A 90 15.06 -18.50 7.13
N ALA A 91 14.91 -17.19 7.27
CA ALA A 91 14.49 -16.30 6.19
C ALA A 91 15.71 -15.58 5.61
N THR A 92 15.81 -15.57 4.28
CA THR A 92 16.85 -14.85 3.53
C THR A 92 16.21 -13.74 2.72
N PHE A 93 16.77 -12.54 2.86
CA PHE A 93 16.36 -11.34 2.16
C PHE A 93 17.53 -10.81 1.35
N SER A 94 17.36 -10.63 0.04
CA SER A 94 18.37 -10.05 -0.84
C SER A 94 17.82 -8.82 -1.52
N VAL A 95 18.36 -7.66 -1.16
CA VAL A 95 17.96 -6.35 -1.70
C VAL A 95 18.85 -6.01 -2.90
N GLY A 96 18.21 -5.84 -4.06
CA GLY A 96 18.87 -5.53 -5.33
C GLY A 96 19.19 -4.04 -5.50
N GLU A 97 19.53 -3.68 -6.75
CA GLU A 97 19.87 -2.31 -7.11
C GLU A 97 18.63 -1.39 -7.19
N LEU A 98 18.86 -0.09 -7.01
CA LEU A 98 17.85 0.95 -7.15
C LEU A 98 17.23 0.94 -8.56
N VAL A 99 15.90 0.90 -8.63
CA VAL A 99 15.14 0.94 -9.90
C VAL A 99 14.56 2.34 -10.14
N ALA A 100 13.98 2.94 -9.12
CA ALA A 100 13.39 4.27 -9.18
C ALA A 100 13.47 4.97 -7.82
N ALA A 101 13.45 6.30 -7.83
CA ALA A 101 13.49 7.12 -6.64
C ALA A 101 12.48 8.25 -6.72
N ARG A 102 11.84 8.55 -5.59
CA ARG A 102 10.88 9.65 -5.45
C ARG A 102 11.08 10.38 -4.15
N LEU A 103 10.91 11.70 -4.15
CA LEU A 103 10.66 12.45 -2.94
C LEU A 103 9.16 12.47 -2.69
N VAL A 104 8.73 11.93 -1.55
CA VAL A 104 7.34 11.96 -1.12
C VAL A 104 7.17 13.05 -0.08
N ARG A 105 6.40 14.08 -0.41
CA ARG A 105 5.99 15.13 0.53
C ARG A 105 4.67 14.75 1.17
N SER A 106 4.61 14.87 2.49
CA SER A 106 3.42 14.51 3.27
C SER A 106 2.83 15.75 3.94
N THR A 107 1.54 15.99 3.74
CA THR A 107 0.83 17.08 4.42
C THR A 107 -0.25 16.53 5.33
N GLU A 108 -0.32 17.04 6.57
CA GLU A 108 -1.45 16.76 7.45
C GLU A 108 -2.71 17.41 6.87
N PRO A 109 -3.85 16.71 6.85
CA PRO A 109 -5.11 17.30 6.42
C PRO A 109 -5.52 18.43 7.37
N ASP A 110 -6.08 19.51 6.81
CA ASP A 110 -6.47 20.71 7.56
C ASP A 110 -7.37 20.38 8.77
N PRO A 111 -7.06 20.86 9.99
CA PRO A 111 -7.81 20.53 11.21
C PRO A 111 -9.21 21.15 11.27
N GLY A 112 -9.59 21.99 10.30
CA GLY A 112 -10.85 22.73 10.23
C GLY A 112 -12.12 21.89 9.98
N GLU A 113 -11.98 20.59 9.70
CA GLU A 113 -13.10 19.65 9.52
C GLU A 113 -13.10 18.50 10.55
N SER A 114 -12.51 18.71 11.74
CA SER A 114 -12.36 17.67 12.76
C SER A 114 -13.59 17.58 13.69
N SER A 115 -14.48 16.62 13.44
CA SER A 115 -15.32 16.03 14.48
C SER A 115 -14.49 15.01 15.25
N GLY A 116 -14.21 15.30 16.52
CA GLY A 116 -13.24 14.59 17.35
C GLY A 116 -13.32 13.06 17.31
N SER A 117 -12.22 12.45 16.90
CA SER A 117 -11.84 11.12 17.34
C SER A 117 -10.36 11.16 17.73
N THR A 118 -10.12 11.16 19.02
CA THR A 118 -8.84 10.73 19.60
C THR A 118 -8.76 9.23 19.40
N GLU A 119 -7.82 8.71 18.60
CA GLU A 119 -7.16 7.41 18.86
C GLU A 119 -6.08 7.03 17.81
N LEU A 120 -4.94 6.61 18.36
CA LEU A 120 -3.97 5.62 17.88
C LEU A 120 -3.18 5.93 16.60
N TYR A 121 -1.88 6.20 16.82
CA TYR A 121 -0.79 6.52 15.90
C TYR A 121 -0.65 8.00 15.54
N PRO A 122 0.30 8.73 16.16
CA PRO A 122 0.84 9.93 15.54
C PRO A 122 1.68 9.46 14.34
N SER A 123 1.05 9.19 13.20
CA SER A 123 1.78 9.23 11.94
C SER A 123 2.02 10.71 11.67
N ALA A 124 3.09 11.26 12.25
CA ALA A 124 3.59 12.56 11.84
C ALA A 124 3.81 12.44 10.32
N CYS A 125 2.99 13.14 9.54
CA CYS A 125 3.09 13.17 8.09
C CYS A 125 4.46 13.75 7.75
N SER A 126 5.43 12.86 7.54
CA SER A 126 6.82 13.23 7.35
C SER A 126 7.20 12.97 5.90
N ASP A 127 7.93 13.92 5.33
CA ASP A 127 8.55 13.74 4.04
C ASP A 127 9.53 12.57 4.11
N HIS A 128 9.63 11.80 3.03
CA HIS A 128 10.57 10.69 2.92
C HIS A 128 11.06 10.52 1.49
N VAL A 129 12.23 9.91 1.34
CA VAL A 129 12.68 9.38 0.05
C VAL A 129 12.08 7.98 -0.10
N GLN A 130 11.32 7.77 -1.17
CA GLN A 130 10.87 6.45 -1.57
C GLN A 130 11.84 5.86 -2.60
N VAL A 131 12.31 4.64 -2.36
CA VAL A 131 13.18 3.91 -3.28
C VAL A 131 12.52 2.60 -3.67
N ASP A 132 12.37 2.37 -4.97
CA ASP A 132 11.86 1.11 -5.50
C ASP A 132 13.07 0.18 -5.76
N VAL A 133 13.08 -1.00 -5.13
CA VAL A 133 14.17 -1.99 -5.25
C VAL A 133 13.60 -3.40 -5.47
N PRO A 134 14.29 -4.27 -6.21
CA PRO A 134 14.01 -5.70 -6.19
C PRO A 134 14.34 -6.27 -4.81
N LEU A 135 13.45 -7.11 -4.28
CA LEU A 135 13.65 -7.89 -3.06
C LEU A 135 13.42 -9.37 -3.40
N ALA A 136 14.45 -10.20 -3.22
CA ALA A 136 14.26 -11.64 -3.13
C ALA A 136 14.03 -12.01 -1.65
N PHE A 137 12.97 -12.74 -1.36
CA PHE A 137 12.61 -13.21 -0.03
C PHE A 137 12.30 -14.69 -0.07
N SER A 138 13.11 -15.51 0.60
CA SER A 138 12.95 -16.95 0.63
C SER A 138 13.05 -17.49 2.06
N THR A 139 12.29 -18.54 2.37
CA THR A 139 12.45 -19.32 3.60
C THR A 139 13.06 -20.68 3.31
N GLU A 140 13.87 -21.19 4.25
CA GLU A 140 14.56 -22.49 4.10
C GLU A 140 13.60 -23.68 3.91
N ASP A 141 12.38 -23.56 4.44
CA ASP A 141 11.30 -24.55 4.29
C ASP A 141 10.49 -24.41 3.00
N GLY A 142 10.78 -23.41 2.15
CA GLY A 142 10.11 -23.18 0.86
C GLY A 142 8.66 -22.69 1.01
N VAL A 143 8.27 -22.21 2.19
CA VAL A 143 6.96 -21.57 2.40
C VAL A 143 6.89 -20.27 1.60
N PHE A 144 7.96 -19.48 1.59
CA PHE A 144 8.12 -18.33 0.68
C PHE A 144 9.35 -18.51 -0.20
N ASP A 145 9.24 -18.14 -1.48
CA ASP A 145 10.36 -18.08 -2.44
C ASP A 145 10.09 -16.99 -3.48
N GLU A 146 9.96 -15.74 -3.01
CA GLU A 146 9.39 -14.64 -3.78
C GLU A 146 10.45 -13.71 -4.35
N SER A 147 10.20 -13.21 -5.56
CA SER A 147 10.94 -12.11 -6.17
C SER A 147 9.98 -10.95 -6.43
N LEU A 148 10.16 -9.87 -5.69
CA LEU A 148 9.21 -8.76 -5.58
C LEU A 148 9.90 -7.44 -5.89
N VAL A 149 9.13 -6.42 -6.25
CA VAL A 149 9.60 -5.03 -6.21
C VAL A 149 8.94 -4.36 -5.02
N VAL A 150 9.75 -3.90 -4.07
CA VAL A 150 9.28 -3.25 -2.84
C VAL A 150 9.59 -1.76 -2.88
N LYS A 151 8.74 -0.99 -2.20
CA LYS A 151 8.89 0.46 -2.02
C LYS A 151 9.43 0.72 -0.63
N LEU A 152 10.72 0.99 -0.56
CA LEU A 152 11.39 1.40 0.68
C LEU A 152 11.07 2.86 0.97
N ARG A 153 10.77 3.18 2.23
CA ARG A 153 10.53 4.54 2.73
C ARG A 153 11.64 4.91 3.68
N ALA A 154 12.44 5.90 3.32
CA ALA A 154 13.58 6.34 4.09
C ALA A 154 13.38 7.77 4.60
N TYR A 155 13.43 7.90 5.92
CA TYR A 155 13.50 9.19 6.63
C TYR A 155 14.95 9.55 7.01
N GLN A 156 15.84 8.57 6.92
CA GLN A 156 17.27 8.64 7.23
C GLN A 156 18.06 7.90 6.13
N PRO A 157 19.32 8.24 5.89
CA PRO A 157 20.10 7.67 4.77
C PRO A 157 20.41 6.18 4.91
N ASP A 158 20.32 5.61 6.11
CA ASP A 158 20.76 4.26 6.43
C ASP A 158 19.62 3.33 6.88
N VAL A 159 18.41 3.85 7.02
CA VAL A 159 17.24 3.11 7.51
C VAL A 159 16.08 3.30 6.56
N ALA A 160 15.44 2.19 6.18
CA ALA A 160 14.23 2.24 5.38
C ALA A 160 13.20 1.19 5.80
N ASP A 161 11.94 1.60 5.87
CA ASP A 161 10.81 0.73 6.17
C ASP A 161 10.07 0.37 4.87
N PHE A 162 9.43 -0.80 4.83
CA PHE A 162 8.60 -1.19 3.70
C PHE A 162 7.39 -1.99 4.15
N VAL A 163 6.33 -1.88 3.36
CA VAL A 163 5.14 -2.74 3.42
C VAL A 163 4.88 -3.24 2.01
N HIS A 164 4.80 -4.55 1.85
CA HIS A 164 4.47 -5.18 0.58
C HIS A 164 3.28 -6.13 0.78
N TRP A 165 2.24 -5.97 -0.02
CA TRP A 165 1.09 -6.86 -0.02
C TRP A 165 1.30 -7.97 -1.05
N PHE A 166 1.23 -9.23 -0.63
CA PHE A 166 1.39 -10.36 -1.53
C PHE A 166 0.16 -10.53 -2.43
N ASP A 167 0.42 -10.87 -3.70
CA ASP A 167 -0.59 -11.50 -4.54
C ASP A 167 -0.56 -13.01 -4.28
N LEU A 168 -1.50 -13.47 -3.44
CA LEU A 168 -1.57 -14.87 -3.02
C LEU A 168 -1.77 -15.84 -4.18
N ALA A 169 -2.32 -15.38 -5.32
CA ALA A 169 -2.50 -16.23 -6.50
C ALA A 169 -1.22 -16.36 -7.34
N ALA A 170 -0.21 -15.52 -7.09
CA ALA A 170 1.04 -15.45 -7.83
C ALA A 170 2.27 -15.83 -6.99
N LEU A 171 2.06 -16.35 -5.77
CA LEU A 171 3.15 -16.85 -4.92
C LEU A 171 3.90 -17.98 -5.62
N GLN A 172 5.22 -17.94 -5.52
CA GLN A 172 6.11 -18.99 -6.00
C GLN A 172 6.37 -20.04 -4.91
N GLY A 173 6.35 -19.62 -3.64
CA GLY A 173 6.39 -20.49 -2.48
C GLY A 173 5.11 -21.29 -2.26
N SER A 174 5.12 -22.09 -1.19
CA SER A 174 4.02 -22.99 -0.82
C SER A 174 3.08 -22.45 0.26
N TYR A 175 3.18 -21.16 0.61
CA TYR A 175 2.36 -20.56 1.65
C TYR A 175 0.86 -20.66 1.36
N GLU A 176 0.13 -21.19 2.34
CA GLU A 176 -1.33 -21.20 2.38
C GLU A 176 -1.80 -20.57 3.69
N ILE A 177 -2.93 -19.86 3.65
CA ILE A 177 -3.51 -19.25 4.84
C ILE A 177 -4.07 -20.35 5.75
N THR A 178 -3.61 -20.38 6.99
CA THR A 178 -4.08 -21.35 8.00
C THR A 178 -4.50 -20.70 9.31
N GLU A 179 -4.18 -19.42 9.47
CA GLU A 179 -4.40 -18.63 10.67
C GLU A 179 -5.88 -18.27 10.87
N ILE A 180 -6.61 -18.14 9.76
CA ILE A 180 -8.05 -17.87 9.70
C ILE A 180 -8.70 -18.77 8.63
N ASP A 181 -10.02 -18.96 8.68
CA ASP A 181 -10.76 -19.58 7.57
C ASP A 181 -11.05 -18.52 6.50
N PRO A 182 -10.43 -18.57 5.30
CA PRO A 182 -10.67 -17.58 4.27
C PRO A 182 -12.12 -17.53 3.78
N ALA A 183 -12.91 -18.59 3.98
CA ALA A 183 -14.31 -18.63 3.59
C ALA A 183 -15.22 -17.73 4.44
N GLU A 184 -14.77 -17.32 5.64
CA GLU A 184 -15.50 -16.40 6.51
C GLU A 184 -15.35 -14.93 6.08
N PHE A 185 -14.41 -14.65 5.18
CA PHE A 185 -14.06 -13.31 4.73
C PHE A 185 -14.36 -13.11 3.25
N ARG A 186 -14.66 -11.88 2.85
CA ARG A 186 -14.81 -11.54 1.43
C ARG A 186 -13.45 -11.43 0.75
N GLU A 187 -12.47 -10.91 1.48
CA GLU A 187 -11.12 -10.66 1.01
C GLU A 187 -10.16 -10.98 2.14
N VAL A 188 -9.12 -11.75 1.84
CA VAL A 188 -8.00 -11.96 2.75
C VAL A 188 -6.73 -11.50 2.04
N ARG A 189 -5.93 -10.71 2.75
CA ARG A 189 -4.67 -10.17 2.24
C ARG A 189 -3.55 -10.45 3.24
N VAL A 190 -2.38 -10.78 2.72
CA VAL A 190 -1.16 -10.96 3.51
C VAL A 190 -0.16 -9.91 3.10
N HIS A 191 0.59 -9.39 4.07
CA HIS A 191 1.63 -8.41 3.84
C HIS A 191 2.92 -8.80 4.57
N LEU A 192 4.02 -8.42 3.95
CA LEU A 192 5.35 -8.38 4.52
C LEU A 192 5.63 -6.94 4.94
N TYR A 193 5.86 -6.73 6.23
CA TYR A 193 6.39 -5.49 6.77
C TYR A 193 7.82 -5.72 7.23
N GLY A 194 8.70 -4.76 6.97
CA GLY A 194 10.06 -4.84 7.48
C GLY A 194 10.75 -3.50 7.53
N LYS A 195 11.80 -3.46 8.34
CA LYS A 195 12.73 -2.36 8.49
C LYS A 195 14.13 -2.84 8.19
N LEU A 196 14.77 -2.18 7.23
CA LEU A 196 16.13 -2.43 6.80
C LEU A 196 17.06 -1.41 7.42
N SER A 197 18.20 -1.90 7.88
CA SER A 197 19.34 -1.08 8.33
C SER A 197 20.66 -1.73 7.86
N PRO A 198 21.83 -1.10 8.09
CA PRO A 198 23.09 -1.67 7.64
C PRO A 198 23.33 -3.03 8.31
N GLY A 199 23.29 -4.09 7.52
CA GLY A 199 23.52 -5.47 7.98
C GLY A 199 22.41 -6.12 8.81
N ALA A 200 21.27 -5.46 9.03
CA ALA A 200 20.14 -6.05 9.77
C ALA A 200 18.80 -5.82 9.07
N ILE A 201 17.86 -6.73 9.35
CA ILE A 201 16.46 -6.65 8.96
C ILE A 201 15.63 -7.13 10.15
N GLU A 202 14.53 -6.44 10.44
CA GLU A 202 13.52 -6.84 11.43
C GLU A 202 12.14 -6.61 10.83
N GLY A 203 11.13 -7.39 11.22
CA GLY A 203 9.80 -7.25 10.66
C GLY A 203 8.83 -8.37 10.99
N SER A 204 7.75 -8.40 10.23
CA SER A 204 6.71 -9.40 10.40
C SER A 204 5.97 -9.67 9.09
N ILE A 205 5.37 -10.86 9.06
CA ILE A 205 4.39 -11.24 8.06
C ILE A 205 3.05 -11.27 8.79
N GLY A 206 2.11 -10.48 8.31
CA GLY A 206 0.79 -10.36 8.88
C GLY A 206 -0.28 -10.42 7.80
N GLY A 207 -1.52 -10.52 8.22
CA GLY A 207 -2.64 -10.56 7.31
C GLY A 207 -3.87 -9.90 7.87
N ARG A 208 -4.82 -9.68 6.96
CA ARG A 208 -6.06 -9.00 7.21
C ARG A 208 -7.17 -9.71 6.45
N GLY A 209 -8.17 -10.19 7.18
CA GLY A 209 -9.45 -10.62 6.65
C GLY A 209 -10.47 -9.47 6.72
N ASP A 210 -11.05 -9.11 5.58
CA ASP A 210 -12.13 -8.13 5.48
C ASP A 210 -13.44 -8.83 5.13
N GLY A 211 -14.42 -8.74 6.02
CA GLY A 211 -15.71 -9.40 5.92
C GLY A 211 -16.90 -8.48 6.14
N TYR A 212 -18.07 -8.97 5.71
CA TYR A 212 -19.35 -8.59 6.30
C TYR A 212 -19.86 -9.82 7.06
N PRO A 213 -20.67 -9.67 8.12
CA PRO A 213 -21.31 -10.82 8.72
C PRO A 213 -22.15 -11.56 7.68
N ILE A 214 -21.67 -12.73 7.22
CA ILE A 214 -22.40 -13.62 6.31
C ILE A 214 -23.44 -14.37 7.14
N GLY A 215 -24.60 -13.75 7.36
CA GLY A 215 -25.72 -14.41 8.04
C GLY A 215 -26.48 -13.52 9.00
N GLY A 216 -27.44 -12.78 8.46
CA GLY A 216 -28.69 -12.43 9.12
C GLY A 216 -28.63 -11.37 10.22
N ARG A 217 -28.88 -10.11 9.86
CA ARG A 217 -29.50 -9.14 10.79
C ARG A 217 -30.30 -8.06 10.06
N PRO A 218 -31.22 -7.39 10.79
CA PRO A 218 -32.37 -6.70 10.21
C PRO A 218 -31.98 -5.43 9.46
N GLU A 219 -32.82 -5.06 8.49
CA GLU A 219 -32.70 -3.83 7.71
C GLU A 219 -32.53 -2.61 8.62
N GLY A 220 -31.44 -1.84 8.43
CA GLY A 220 -31.22 -0.56 9.11
C GLY A 220 -29.96 -0.43 9.98
N SER A 221 -29.11 -1.44 10.09
CA SER A 221 -27.82 -1.28 10.78
C SER A 221 -26.80 -0.55 9.89
N VAL A 222 -26.20 0.52 10.41
CA VAL A 222 -25.07 1.22 9.77
C VAL A 222 -23.86 0.27 9.70
N TYR A 223 -23.32 0.08 8.50
CA TYR A 223 -22.20 -0.81 8.21
C TYR A 223 -20.91 -0.33 8.91
N SER A 224 -20.38 -1.12 9.83
CA SER A 224 -18.93 -1.18 10.07
C SER A 224 -18.46 -2.54 9.54
N GLY A 225 -17.58 -2.56 8.54
CA GLY A 225 -16.98 -3.81 8.06
C GLY A 225 -16.31 -4.56 9.22
N TYR A 226 -16.41 -5.88 9.23
CA TYR A 226 -15.64 -6.71 10.16
C TYR A 226 -14.24 -6.86 9.58
N THR A 227 -13.23 -6.44 10.34
CA THR A 227 -11.82 -6.61 9.97
C THR A 227 -11.15 -7.42 11.05
N GLU A 228 -10.57 -8.55 10.66
CA GLU A 228 -9.76 -9.40 11.54
C GLU A 228 -8.31 -9.33 11.09
N LEU A 229 -7.40 -9.07 12.04
CA LEU A 229 -5.96 -9.12 11.81
C LEU A 229 -5.44 -10.45 12.35
N PHE A 230 -4.48 -11.03 11.62
CA PHE A 230 -3.77 -12.21 12.05
C PHE A 230 -2.29 -12.05 11.77
N ASP A 231 -1.46 -12.65 12.61
CA ASP A 231 -0.02 -12.68 12.39
C ASP A 231 0.39 -14.04 11.84
N VAL A 232 1.35 -14.05 10.93
CA VAL A 232 1.88 -15.26 10.30
C VAL A 232 3.24 -15.60 10.90
N ALA A 233 4.15 -14.62 10.91
CA ALA A 233 5.51 -14.77 11.42
C ALA A 233 6.17 -13.44 11.82
N GLU A 234 7.26 -13.52 12.58
CA GLU A 234 8.15 -12.40 12.92
C GLU A 234 9.62 -12.77 12.64
N PHE A 235 10.47 -11.78 12.35
CA PHE A 235 11.90 -11.96 12.06
C PHE A 235 12.74 -10.74 12.46
#